data_AF-A0A9P6BNH2-F1
#
_entry.id   AF-A0A9P6BNH2-F1
#
_cell.length_a   1.000
_cell.length_b   1.000
_cell.length_c   1.000
_cell.angle_alpha   90.00
_cell.angle_beta   90.00
_cell.angle_gamma   90.00
#
_symmetry.space_group_name_H-M   'P 1'
#
loop_
_entity.id
_entity.type
_entity.pdbx_description
1 polymer ?
#
loop_
_entity_poly.entity_id
_entity_poly.type
_entity_poly.pdbx_seq_one_letter_code
_entity_poly.pdbx_strand_id
1 'polypeptide(L)'
;MSFTGTPHSGPLSAQDFYTQALNESDAGKRRRLFADARQSNPGSYQIWVKAAEVEEHWGADQTKLKDLLVRGVTVFKNPAGSGCTQDHDHSQHGFASGAIDKNTWLTQATEAENNGKSKTAAALNEAVGEVL
;
A
#
# COMPACT_ATOMS: atom_id res chain seq x y z
N MET A 1 20.51 8.73 23.77
CA MET A 1 19.77 9.73 22.97
C MET A 1 19.95 9.34 21.51
N SER A 2 19.02 8.57 20.94
CA SER A 2 19.18 7.99 19.61
C SER A 2 18.66 8.97 18.57
N PHE A 3 19.57 9.73 17.96
CA PHE A 3 19.32 10.43 16.71
C PHE A 3 19.35 9.40 15.58
N THR A 4 18.19 8.90 15.15
CA THR A 4 18.05 8.22 13.86
C THR A 4 17.40 9.18 12.88
N GLY A 5 18.14 10.24 12.54
CA GLY A 5 17.87 11.03 11.35
C GLY A 5 18.60 10.38 10.18
N THR A 6 18.05 9.30 9.63
CA THR A 6 18.50 8.83 8.32
C THR A 6 18.04 9.85 7.28
N PRO A 7 18.92 10.37 6.42
CA PRO A 7 18.51 11.17 5.27
C PRO A 7 17.81 10.21 4.30
N HIS A 8 16.48 10.21 4.27
CA HIS A 8 15.69 9.47 3.28
C HIS A 8 15.81 10.13 1.91
N SER A 9 16.94 9.90 1.24
CA SER A 9 17.15 10.19 -0.20
C SER A 9 17.13 8.90 -1.02
N GLY A 10 16.22 7.98 -0.66
CA GLY A 10 15.95 6.73 -1.38
C GLY A 10 14.44 6.57 -1.65
N PRO A 11 14.03 5.63 -2.52
CA PRO A 11 12.61 5.42 -2.86
C PRO A 11 11.79 5.20 -1.58
N LEU A 12 10.71 5.97 -1.40
CA LEU A 12 9.85 5.92 -0.21
C LEU A 12 9.26 4.52 -0.05
N SER A 13 9.78 3.76 0.92
CA SER A 13 9.26 2.44 1.25
C SER A 13 7.86 2.54 1.88
N ALA A 14 7.07 1.47 1.82
CA ALA A 14 5.74 1.43 2.42
C ALA A 14 5.77 1.73 3.93
N GLN A 15 6.84 1.30 4.61
CA GLN A 15 7.02 1.51 6.06
C GLN A 15 7.45 2.94 6.39
N ASP A 16 8.30 3.56 5.56
CA ASP A 16 8.68 4.96 5.72
C ASP A 16 7.47 5.87 5.50
N PHE A 17 6.69 5.60 4.45
CA PHE A 17 5.41 6.28 4.20
C PHE A 17 4.47 6.16 5.42
N TYR A 18 4.27 4.96 5.95
CA TYR A 18 3.41 4.74 7.12
C TYR A 18 3.84 5.61 8.30
N THR A 19 5.12 5.58 8.64
CA THR A 19 5.67 6.32 9.77
C THR A 19 5.56 7.82 9.58
N GLN A 20 5.85 8.34 8.38
CA GLN A 20 5.74 9.77 8.08
C GLN A 20 4.27 10.23 8.09
N ALA A 21 3.38 9.46 7.47
CA ALA A 21 1.97 9.82 7.36
C ALA A 21 1.20 9.71 8.69
N LEU A 22 1.65 8.88 9.64
CA LEU A 22 1.14 8.88 11.00
C LEU A 22 1.51 10.15 11.78
N ASN A 23 2.72 10.68 11.56
CA ASN A 23 3.18 11.91 12.21
C ASN A 23 2.65 13.18 11.52
N GLU A 24 2.13 13.05 10.30
CA GLU A 24 1.60 14.17 9.53
C GLU A 24 0.11 14.38 9.79
N SER A 25 -0.21 15.54 10.37
CA SER A 25 -1.59 15.94 10.70
C SER A 25 -2.37 16.49 9.52
N ASP A 26 -1.67 17.05 8.53
CA ASP A 26 -2.31 17.59 7.34
C ASP A 26 -2.69 16.50 6.33
N ALA A 27 -3.99 16.38 6.05
CA ALA A 27 -4.50 15.41 5.08
C ALA A 27 -3.98 15.64 3.65
N GLY A 28 -3.71 16.90 3.28
CA GLY A 28 -3.16 17.24 1.98
C GLY A 28 -1.75 16.69 1.79
N LYS A 29 -0.89 16.82 2.81
CA LYS A 29 0.46 16.26 2.82
C LYS A 29 0.46 14.74 2.86
N ARG A 30 -0.41 14.10 3.64
CA ARG A 30 -0.53 12.61 3.63
C ARG A 30 -0.86 12.07 2.24
N ARG A 31 -1.75 12.73 1.51
CA ARG A 31 -2.08 12.35 0.12
C ARG A 31 -0.91 12.54 -0.84
N ARG A 32 -0.10 13.60 -0.64
CA ARG A 32 1.13 13.80 -1.42
C ARG A 32 2.15 12.71 -1.13
N LEU A 33 2.40 12.41 0.15
CA LEU A 33 3.27 11.30 0.56
C LEU A 33 2.82 9.96 -0.03
N PHE A 34 1.51 9.70 -0.09
CA PHE A 34 0.98 8.50 -0.72
C PHE A 34 1.22 8.49 -2.24
N ALA A 35 1.03 9.62 -2.92
CA ALA A 35 1.34 9.75 -4.35
C ALA A 35 2.83 9.54 -4.63
N ASP A 36 3.70 10.16 -3.84
CA ASP A 36 5.16 10.04 -3.96
C ASP A 36 5.63 8.60 -3.70
N ALA A 37 5.07 7.94 -2.68
CA ALA A 37 5.35 6.54 -2.38
C ALA A 37 4.93 5.64 -3.55
N ARG A 38 3.76 5.87 -4.14
CA ARG A 38 3.29 5.13 -5.33
C ARG A 38 4.13 5.37 -6.56
N GLN A 39 4.62 6.59 -6.77
CA GLN A 39 5.53 6.90 -7.87
C GLN A 39 6.89 6.23 -7.69
N SER A 40 7.38 6.18 -6.45
CA SER A 40 8.63 5.53 -6.10
C SER A 40 8.56 4.01 -6.23
N ASN A 41 7.42 3.43 -5.84
CA ASN A 41 7.22 1.98 -5.74
C ASN A 41 5.85 1.57 -6.32
N PRO A 42 5.65 1.68 -7.65
CA PRO A 42 4.37 1.38 -8.28
C PRO A 42 3.95 -0.09 -8.16
N GLY A 43 4.90 -0.99 -7.95
CA GLY A 43 4.67 -2.42 -7.71
C GLY A 43 4.36 -2.80 -6.27
N SER A 44 4.32 -1.85 -5.32
CA SER A 44 4.11 -2.16 -3.91
C SER A 44 2.67 -1.98 -3.48
N TYR A 45 1.96 -3.10 -3.34
CA TYR A 45 0.61 -3.16 -2.76
C TYR A 45 0.57 -2.77 -1.29
N GLN A 46 1.67 -2.96 -0.56
CA GLN A 46 1.77 -2.61 0.86
C GLN A 46 1.52 -1.13 1.10
N ILE A 47 1.87 -0.26 0.14
CA ILE A 47 1.61 1.19 0.23
C ILE A 47 0.10 1.46 0.35
N TRP A 48 -0.74 0.68 -0.33
CA TRP A 48 -2.20 0.82 -0.26
C TRP A 48 -2.75 0.36 1.08
N VAL A 49 -2.24 -0.76 1.60
CA VAL A 49 -2.61 -1.27 2.94
C VAL A 49 -2.22 -0.26 4.02
N LYS A 50 -0.95 0.20 3.99
CA LYS A 50 -0.45 1.21 4.94
C LYS A 50 -1.19 2.53 4.85
N ALA A 51 -1.62 2.94 3.66
CA ALA A 51 -2.43 4.15 3.50
C ALA A 51 -3.80 3.99 4.18
N ALA A 52 -4.44 2.82 4.05
CA ALA A 52 -5.67 2.55 4.77
C ALA A 52 -5.46 2.52 6.30
N GLU A 53 -4.39 1.90 6.79
CA GLU A 53 -4.07 1.89 8.24
C GLU A 53 -3.86 3.30 8.83
N VAL A 54 -3.28 4.20 8.03
CA VAL A 54 -3.08 5.62 8.38
C VAL A 54 -4.41 6.36 8.38
N GLU A 55 -5.22 6.21 7.32
CA GLU A 55 -6.53 6.84 7.25
C GLU A 55 -7.43 6.37 8.42
N GLU A 56 -7.38 5.08 8.79
CA GLU A 56 -8.07 4.55 9.98
C GLU A 56 -7.58 5.22 11.27
N HIS A 57 -6.27 5.44 11.42
CA HIS A 57 -5.70 6.14 12.57
C HIS A 57 -6.21 7.58 12.68
N TRP A 58 -6.38 8.26 11.55
CA TRP A 58 -6.92 9.63 11.49
C TRP A 58 -8.45 9.68 11.54
N GLY A 59 -9.12 8.54 11.77
CA GLY A 59 -10.57 8.46 11.94
C GLY A 59 -11.36 8.46 10.63
N ALA A 60 -10.75 8.02 9.52
CA ALA A 60 -11.47 7.85 8.26
C ALA A 60 -12.56 6.79 8.36
N ASP A 61 -13.63 6.99 7.59
CA ASP A 61 -14.76 6.09 7.49
C ASP A 61 -14.36 4.78 6.79
N GLN A 62 -14.98 3.66 7.19
CA GLN A 62 -14.76 2.36 6.57
C GLN A 62 -14.98 2.39 5.05
N THR A 63 -15.95 3.18 4.56
CA THR A 63 -16.19 3.36 3.12
C THR A 63 -14.97 3.95 2.40
N LYS A 64 -14.29 4.95 2.99
CA LYS A 64 -13.09 5.54 2.39
C LYS A 64 -11.93 4.55 2.35
N LEU A 65 -11.77 3.77 3.42
CA LEU A 65 -10.77 2.70 3.49
C LEU A 65 -11.03 1.66 2.40
N LYS A 66 -12.28 1.22 2.28
CA LYS A 66 -12.71 0.27 1.25
C LYS A 66 -12.44 0.81 -0.15
N ASP A 67 -12.88 2.04 -0.47
CA ASP A 67 -12.64 2.65 -1.78
C ASP A 67 -11.15 2.74 -2.14
N LEU A 68 -10.32 3.08 -1.15
CA LEU A 68 -8.87 3.13 -1.32
C LEU A 68 -8.31 1.74 -1.64
N LEU A 69 -8.71 0.72 -0.88
CA LEU A 69 -8.23 -0.65 -1.04
C LEU A 69 -8.76 -1.30 -2.33
N VAL A 70 -10.03 -1.08 -2.70
CA VAL A 70 -10.62 -1.52 -3.97
C VAL A 70 -9.80 -1.01 -5.15
N ARG A 71 -9.39 0.27 -5.13
CA ARG A 71 -8.51 0.84 -6.16
C ARG A 71 -7.15 0.14 -6.20
N GLY A 72 -6.54 -0.09 -5.03
CA GLY A 72 -5.29 -0.82 -4.91
C GLY A 72 -5.40 -2.23 -5.50
N VAL A 73 -6.35 -3.03 -5.03
CA VAL A 73 -6.59 -4.39 -5.53
C VAL A 73 -6.87 -4.38 -7.03
N THR A 74 -7.63 -3.42 -7.55
CA THR A 74 -7.91 -3.30 -8.99
C THR A 74 -6.64 -3.02 -9.81
N VAL A 75 -5.76 -2.14 -9.33
CA VAL A 75 -4.47 -1.84 -9.98
C VAL A 75 -3.57 -3.07 -10.04
N PHE A 76 -3.55 -3.89 -8.98
CA PHE A 76 -2.71 -5.09 -8.91
C PHE A 76 -3.35 -6.36 -9.50
N LYS A 77 -4.68 -6.40 -9.62
CA LYS A 77 -5.44 -7.48 -10.29
C LYS A 77 -5.25 -7.43 -11.81
N ASN A 78 -5.16 -6.24 -12.39
CA ASN A 78 -5.02 -6.08 -13.83
C ASN A 78 -3.60 -5.63 -14.20
N PRO A 79 -2.69 -6.54 -14.59
CA PRO A 79 -1.36 -6.15 -15.05
C PRO A 79 -1.38 -5.30 -16.34
N ALA A 80 -2.54 -5.13 -17.00
CA ALA A 80 -2.68 -4.42 -18.28
C ALA A 80 -2.77 -2.87 -18.17
N GLY A 81 -2.33 -2.28 -17.06
CA GLY A 81 -2.29 -0.81 -16.87
C GLY A 81 -0.91 -0.15 -16.89
N SER A 82 0.17 -0.93 -16.79
CA SER A 82 1.55 -0.42 -16.88
C SER A 82 2.15 -0.82 -18.22
N GLY A 83 1.93 0.02 -19.23
CA GLY A 83 2.68 -0.07 -20.49
C GLY A 83 4.14 0.36 -20.31
N CYS A 84 5.00 -0.28 -21.12
CA CYS A 84 6.43 -0.05 -21.40
C CYS A 84 7.41 -0.73 -20.41
N THR A 85 8.41 -1.52 -20.81
CA THR A 85 9.00 -1.84 -22.12
C THR A 85 9.48 -3.29 -22.14
N GLN A 86 9.28 -3.91 -23.30
CA GLN A 86 9.93 -5.11 -23.75
C GLN A 86 11.44 -4.87 -23.84
N ASP A 87 12.25 -5.52 -23.02
CA ASP A 87 13.61 -5.88 -23.43
C ASP A 87 14.07 -7.17 -22.78
N HIS A 88 14.80 -7.93 -23.56
CA HIS A 88 15.22 -9.30 -23.31
C HIS A 88 16.30 -9.38 -22.23
N ASP A 89 16.56 -10.61 -21.80
CA ASP A 89 17.83 -11.08 -21.22
C ASP A 89 17.88 -11.27 -19.69
N HIS A 90 18.89 -12.00 -19.27
CA HIS A 90 18.82 -13.21 -18.46
C HIS A 90 18.84 -13.01 -16.93
N SER A 91 18.45 -14.11 -16.28
CA SER A 91 18.90 -14.58 -14.95
C SER A 91 18.04 -14.22 -13.74
N GLN A 92 17.63 -15.30 -13.08
CA GLN A 92 17.06 -15.39 -11.74
C GLN A 92 17.69 -14.40 -10.77
N HIS A 93 16.88 -13.53 -10.16
CA HIS A 93 16.79 -13.29 -8.72
C HIS A 93 15.46 -12.56 -8.47
N GLY A 94 14.58 -13.15 -7.65
CA GLY A 94 13.16 -12.82 -7.58
C GLY A 94 12.86 -11.42 -7.06
N PHE A 95 12.30 -10.58 -7.94
CA PHE A 95 11.29 -9.60 -7.59
C PHE A 95 10.08 -9.93 -8.45
N ALA A 96 9.16 -10.73 -7.91
CA ALA A 96 7.96 -11.14 -8.60
C ALA A 96 7.06 -9.90 -8.84
N SER A 97 7.22 -9.26 -10.01
CA SER A 97 6.21 -8.41 -10.63
C SER A 97 5.06 -9.29 -11.18
N GLY A 98 4.55 -10.17 -10.32
CA GLY A 98 3.43 -11.06 -10.60
C GLY A 98 2.16 -10.47 -9.98
N ALA A 99 1.04 -10.62 -10.68
CA ALA A 99 -0.28 -10.29 -10.17
C ALA A 99 -0.40 -10.76 -8.71
N ILE A 100 -0.85 -9.87 -7.83
CA ILE A 100 -0.93 -10.20 -6.41
C ILE A 100 -2.21 -10.98 -6.17
N ASP A 101 -2.03 -12.23 -5.75
CA ASP A 101 -3.14 -13.12 -5.45
C ASP A 101 -3.98 -12.61 -4.28
N LYS A 102 -5.27 -12.96 -4.33
CA LYS A 102 -6.23 -12.76 -3.24
C LYS A 102 -5.66 -13.13 -1.88
N ASN A 103 -4.94 -14.26 -1.80
CA ASN A 103 -4.41 -14.78 -0.54
C ASN A 103 -3.38 -13.83 0.11
N THR A 104 -2.62 -13.09 -0.68
CA THR A 104 -1.66 -12.10 -0.19
C THR A 104 -2.37 -10.92 0.48
N TRP A 105 -3.44 -10.43 -0.15
CA TRP A 105 -4.27 -9.37 0.44
C TRP A 105 -5.01 -9.84 1.70
N LEU A 106 -5.52 -11.08 1.72
CA LEU A 106 -6.15 -11.67 2.91
C LEU A 106 -5.14 -11.86 4.07
N THR A 107 -3.89 -12.20 3.75
CA THR A 107 -2.81 -12.28 4.75
C THR A 107 -2.56 -10.91 5.36
N GLN A 108 -2.50 -9.85 4.54
CA GLN A 108 -2.37 -8.49 5.04
C GLN A 108 -3.59 -8.03 5.85
N ALA A 109 -4.80 -8.46 5.49
CA ALA A 109 -6.01 -8.17 6.27
C ALA A 109 -5.90 -8.77 7.68
N THR A 110 -5.46 -10.04 7.75
CA THR A 110 -5.20 -10.73 9.02
C THR A 110 -4.12 -10.01 9.84
N GLU A 111 -3.04 -9.57 9.19
CA GLU A 111 -1.97 -8.82 9.86
C GLU A 111 -2.46 -7.46 10.40
N ALA A 112 -3.26 -6.74 9.62
CA ALA A 112 -3.89 -5.50 10.04
C ALA A 112 -4.81 -5.72 11.26
N GLU A 113 -5.59 -6.81 11.26
CA GLU A 113 -6.45 -7.19 12.39
C GLU A 113 -5.63 -7.46 13.67
N ASN A 114 -4.53 -8.21 13.55
CA ASN A 114 -3.60 -8.45 14.66
C ASN A 114 -2.97 -7.16 15.21
N ASN A 115 -2.80 -6.15 14.36
CA ASN A 115 -2.31 -4.82 14.75
C ASN A 115 -3.41 -3.91 15.31
N GLY A 116 -4.64 -4.41 15.50
CA GLY A 116 -5.78 -3.64 16.01
C GLY A 116 -6.43 -2.73 14.95
N LYS A 117 -6.10 -2.90 13.67
CA LYS A 117 -6.65 -2.18 12.52
C LYS A 117 -7.84 -2.93 11.93
N SER A 118 -8.82 -3.21 12.78
CA SER A 118 -9.97 -4.06 12.44
C SER A 118 -10.83 -3.46 11.32
N LYS A 119 -10.89 -2.12 11.19
CA LYS A 119 -11.64 -1.51 10.07
C LYS A 119 -10.91 -1.68 8.76
N THR A 120 -9.59 -1.51 8.74
CA THR A 120 -8.76 -1.78 7.55
C THR A 120 -8.85 -3.24 7.14
N ALA A 121 -8.79 -4.18 8.09
CA ALA A 121 -8.94 -5.61 7.81
C ALA A 121 -10.30 -5.95 7.21
N ALA A 122 -11.39 -5.43 7.79
CA ALA A 122 -12.74 -5.63 7.27
C ALA A 122 -12.91 -5.03 5.86
N ALA A 123 -12.47 -3.79 5.68
CA ALA A 123 -12.50 -3.11 4.38
C ALA A 123 -11.67 -3.85 3.32
N LEU A 124 -10.54 -4.45 3.72
CA LEU A 124 -9.68 -5.21 2.82
C LEU A 124 -10.33 -6.54 2.41
N ASN A 125 -10.91 -7.28 3.36
CA ASN A 125 -11.65 -8.51 3.06
C ASN A 125 -12.82 -8.25 2.11
N GLU A 126 -13.56 -7.17 2.33
CA GLU A 126 -14.64 -6.75 1.43
C GLU A 126 -14.11 -6.34 0.05
N ALA A 127 -13.09 -5.48 0.00
CA ALA A 127 -12.50 -5.01 -1.25
C ALA A 127 -11.98 -6.17 -2.10
N VAL A 128 -11.33 -7.14 -1.46
CA VAL A 128 -10.82 -8.35 -2.10
C VAL A 128 -11.97 -9.26 -2.55
N GLY A 129 -13.02 -9.45 -1.76
CA GLY A 129 -14.19 -10.25 -2.16
C GLY A 129 -15.01 -9.63 -3.30
N GLU A 130 -15.01 -8.29 -3.41
CA GLU A 130 -15.71 -7.55 -4.45
C GLU A 130 -14.92 -7.51 -5.76
N VAL A 131 -13.59 -7.42 -5.68
CA VAL A 131 -12.72 -7.26 -6.85
C VAL A 131 -12.18 -8.60 -7.36
N LEU A 132 -11.85 -9.57 -6.50
CA LEU A 132 -11.21 -10.87 -6.85
C LEU A 132 -12.13 -12.06 -6.56
#